data_AF-A0A7H8N8E8-F1
#
_entry.id   AF-A0A7H8N8E8-F1
#
_cell.length_a   1.000
_cell.length_b   1.000
_cell.length_c   1.000
_cell.angle_alpha   90.00
_cell.angle_beta   90.00
_cell.angle_gamma   90.00
#
_symmetry.space_group_name_H-M   'P 1'
#
loop_
_entity.id
_entity.type
_entity.pdbx_description
1 polymer ?
#
loop_
_entity_poly.entity_id
_entity_poly.type
_entity_poly.pdbx_seq_one_letter_code
_entity_poly.pdbx_strand_id
1 'polypeptide(L)'
;MNHLDWTPPPCDRLTVLPAGRQWDAVRTDTRTARWAFGFLDAIERSAAIVDSHTGSVHWLVPPGEAARAPYDQWERLRHHVTVLTAGPTVHYVGVPAGHLCDGGGPRWHVPAAWSGAYVTQTHLLAAVLGTAVVRAHGPAGLAPQCAVCGRAMDRASLVTTVGRLRRDDPLQHLETHPTCAHAVLGPEGQREAAEVAGW
;
A
#
# COMPACT_ATOMS: atom_id res chain seq x y z
N MET A 1 5.22 -8.14 -23.32
CA MET A 1 4.66 -8.47 -22.00
C MET A 1 5.68 -9.37 -21.33
N ASN A 2 6.48 -8.86 -20.39
CA ASN A 2 7.55 -9.65 -19.77
C ASN A 2 7.02 -10.25 -18.46
N HIS A 3 6.72 -11.55 -18.48
CA HIS A 3 6.56 -12.32 -17.26
C HIS A 3 7.96 -12.47 -16.64
N LEU A 4 8.14 -12.04 -15.40
CA LEU A 4 9.41 -12.26 -14.70
C LEU A 4 9.38 -13.66 -14.12
N ASP A 5 10.17 -14.56 -14.70
CA ASP A 5 10.35 -15.93 -14.21
C ASP A 5 11.32 -15.92 -13.02
N TRP A 6 10.81 -15.48 -11.87
CA TRP A 6 11.50 -15.50 -10.60
C TRP A 6 10.93 -16.59 -9.70
N THR A 7 11.81 -17.31 -8.99
CA THR A 7 11.44 -18.36 -8.04
C THR A 7 11.98 -18.04 -6.64
N PRO A 8 11.29 -18.49 -5.57
CA PRO A 8 11.75 -18.30 -4.21
C PRO A 8 13.14 -18.92 -4.01
N PRO A 9 13.99 -18.30 -3.18
CA PRO A 9 15.31 -18.84 -2.90
C PRO A 9 15.21 -20.24 -2.27
N PRO A 10 16.14 -21.15 -2.60
CA PRO A 10 16.19 -22.48 -1.99
C PRO A 10 16.58 -22.33 -0.52
N CYS A 11 15.58 -22.34 0.36
CA CYS A 11 15.74 -22.28 1.80
C CYS A 11 14.70 -23.18 2.47
N ASP A 12 14.92 -23.52 3.74
CA ASP A 12 13.99 -24.38 4.48
C ASP A 12 12.82 -23.61 5.07
N ARG A 13 12.99 -22.30 5.31
CA ARG A 13 12.00 -21.47 6.01
C ARG A 13 11.73 -20.14 5.33
N LEU A 14 12.62 -19.18 5.53
CA LEU A 14 12.42 -17.79 5.11
C LEU A 14 13.77 -17.21 4.72
N THR A 15 13.77 -16.41 3.66
CA THR A 15 14.90 -15.55 3.31
C THR A 15 14.44 -14.10 3.31
N VAL A 16 15.14 -13.23 4.03
CA VAL A 16 14.86 -11.79 4.03
C VAL A 16 15.56 -11.16 2.84
N LEU A 17 14.77 -10.61 1.91
CA LEU A 17 15.29 -10.03 0.66
C LEU A 17 14.87 -8.56 0.51
N PRO A 18 15.75 -7.71 -0.05
CA PRO A 18 15.41 -6.31 -0.30
C PRO A 18 14.49 -6.17 -1.51
N ALA A 19 13.41 -5.40 -1.35
CA ALA A 19 12.56 -4.96 -2.44
C ALA A 19 13.32 -3.99 -3.36
N GLY A 20 12.91 -3.90 -4.63
CA GLY A 20 13.52 -3.05 -5.64
C GLY A 20 14.74 -3.62 -6.35
N ARG A 21 15.14 -4.87 -6.04
CA ARG A 21 16.24 -5.55 -6.75
C ARG A 21 15.74 -6.54 -7.79
N GLN A 22 15.19 -7.66 -7.32
CA GLN A 22 14.66 -8.71 -8.19
C GLN A 22 13.17 -8.50 -8.49
N TRP A 23 12.47 -7.80 -7.61
CA TRP A 23 11.05 -7.49 -7.67
C TRP A 23 10.79 -6.26 -6.80
N ASP A 24 9.70 -5.56 -7.07
CA ASP A 24 9.06 -4.66 -6.10
C ASP A 24 8.00 -5.45 -5.33
N ALA A 25 7.53 -4.93 -4.19
CA ALA A 25 6.44 -5.53 -3.46
C ALA A 25 5.33 -4.52 -3.18
N VAL A 26 4.08 -5.00 -3.21
CA VAL A 26 2.90 -4.24 -2.87
C VAL A 26 2.25 -4.90 -1.66
N ARG A 27 2.14 -4.16 -0.57
CA ARG A 27 1.65 -4.63 0.72
C ARG A 27 0.27 -4.08 1.02
N THR A 28 -0.64 -4.91 1.54
CA THR A 28 -1.94 -4.50 2.08
C THR A 28 -2.27 -5.31 3.34
N ASP A 29 -3.30 -4.89 4.08
CA ASP A 29 -3.86 -5.66 5.18
C ASP A 29 -4.69 -6.88 4.71
N THR A 30 -4.84 -7.89 5.57
CA THR A 30 -5.60 -9.11 5.26
C THR A 30 -7.08 -8.90 4.92
N ARG A 31 -7.74 -7.83 5.42
CA ARG A 31 -9.15 -7.55 5.09
C ARG A 31 -9.29 -7.10 3.65
N THR A 32 -8.38 -6.24 3.18
CA THR A 32 -8.31 -5.85 1.75
C THR A 32 -7.89 -7.05 0.90
N ALA A 33 -6.87 -7.80 1.32
CA ALA A 33 -6.34 -8.92 0.55
C ALA A 33 -7.36 -10.05 0.31
N ARG A 34 -8.25 -10.31 1.28
CA ARG A 34 -9.32 -11.31 1.13
C ARG A 34 -10.16 -11.09 -0.12
N TRP A 35 -10.51 -9.84 -0.42
CA TRP A 35 -11.24 -9.50 -1.63
C TRP A 35 -10.36 -9.59 -2.88
N ALA A 36 -9.10 -9.14 -2.77
CA ALA A 36 -8.15 -9.19 -3.88
C ALA A 36 -7.90 -10.63 -4.37
N PHE A 37 -7.77 -11.61 -3.46
CA PHE A 37 -7.61 -13.02 -3.83
C PHE A 37 -8.76 -13.53 -4.69
N GLY A 38 -10.01 -13.23 -4.30
CA GLY A 38 -11.18 -13.65 -5.09
C GLY A 38 -11.18 -13.12 -6.54
N PHE A 39 -10.61 -11.94 -6.78
CA PHE A 39 -10.50 -11.37 -8.12
C PHE A 39 -9.26 -11.88 -8.88
N LEU A 40 -8.09 -11.95 -8.22
CA LEU A 40 -6.85 -12.40 -8.83
C LEU A 40 -6.91 -13.88 -9.22
N ASP A 41 -7.52 -14.73 -8.41
CA ASP A 41 -7.68 -16.16 -8.67
C ASP A 41 -8.49 -16.44 -9.96
N ALA A 42 -9.36 -15.51 -10.34
CA ALA A 42 -10.18 -15.61 -11.55
C ALA A 42 -9.43 -15.15 -12.81
N ILE A 43 -8.46 -14.24 -12.71
CA ILE A 43 -7.90 -13.52 -13.86
C ILE A 43 -6.44 -13.93 -14.16
N GLU A 44 -5.57 -13.92 -13.15
CA GLU A 44 -4.13 -14.10 -13.34
C GLU A 44 -3.56 -15.26 -12.50
N ARG A 45 -4.25 -15.65 -11.42
CA ARG A 45 -3.84 -16.72 -10.52
C ARG A 45 -2.44 -16.46 -9.94
N SER A 46 -2.26 -15.28 -9.39
CA SER A 46 -0.97 -14.79 -8.88
C SER A 46 -0.73 -15.20 -7.43
N ALA A 47 0.49 -15.63 -7.10
CA ALA A 47 0.86 -15.95 -5.73
C ALA A 47 1.06 -14.68 -4.88
N ALA A 48 0.87 -14.81 -3.57
CA ALA A 48 1.15 -13.75 -2.60
C ALA A 48 1.81 -14.33 -1.35
N ILE A 49 2.53 -13.49 -0.60
CA ILE A 49 3.04 -13.83 0.72
C ILE A 49 2.04 -13.33 1.75
N VAL A 50 1.45 -14.23 2.51
CA VAL A 50 0.59 -13.91 3.65
C VAL A 50 1.37 -14.09 4.93
N ASP A 51 1.44 -13.05 5.75
CA ASP A 51 2.00 -13.14 7.10
C ASP A 51 0.89 -13.01 8.14
N SER A 52 0.54 -14.15 8.75
CA SER A 52 -0.52 -14.23 9.75
C SER A 52 -0.15 -13.56 11.08
N HIS A 53 1.12 -13.32 11.38
CA HIS A 53 1.53 -12.65 12.62
C HIS A 53 1.32 -11.13 12.51
N THR A 54 1.65 -10.55 11.37
CA THR A 54 1.51 -9.11 11.13
C THR A 54 0.17 -8.72 10.51
N GLY A 55 -0.60 -9.70 10.03
CA GLY A 55 -1.87 -9.45 9.33
C GLY A 55 -1.67 -8.75 7.98
N SER A 56 -0.50 -8.93 7.36
CA SER A 56 -0.12 -8.30 6.10
C SER A 56 -0.03 -9.31 4.96
N VAL A 57 -0.28 -8.83 3.74
CA VAL A 57 -0.15 -9.59 2.50
C VAL A 57 0.71 -8.80 1.54
N HIS A 58 1.67 -9.47 0.91
CA HIS A 58 2.58 -8.90 -0.07
C HIS A 58 2.44 -9.63 -1.40
N TRP A 59 2.19 -8.90 -2.47
CA TRP A 59 2.42 -9.41 -3.82
C TRP A 59 3.75 -8.90 -4.32
N LEU A 60 4.51 -9.79 -4.95
CA LEU A 60 5.71 -9.39 -5.68
C LEU A 60 5.29 -8.94 -7.07
N VAL A 61 5.90 -7.87 -7.58
CA VAL A 61 5.66 -7.36 -8.94
C VAL A 61 7.01 -7.11 -9.64
N PRO A 62 7.07 -7.01 -10.98
CA PRO A 62 8.34 -6.85 -11.68
C PRO A 62 9.13 -5.62 -11.17
N PRO A 63 10.46 -5.69 -11.14
CA PRO A 63 11.30 -4.66 -10.54
C PRO A 63 11.15 -3.33 -11.27
N GLY A 64 10.92 -2.26 -10.51
CA GLY A 64 10.73 -0.91 -11.01
C GLY A 64 9.35 -0.64 -11.63
N GLU A 65 8.49 -1.64 -11.80
CA GLU A 65 7.14 -1.40 -12.32
C GLU A 65 6.24 -0.72 -11.29
N ALA A 66 6.39 -1.04 -10.00
CA ALA A 66 5.56 -0.40 -8.98
C ALA A 66 5.81 1.12 -8.90
N ALA A 67 7.06 1.54 -9.15
CA ALA A 67 7.45 2.95 -9.24
C ALA A 67 7.00 3.65 -10.54
N ARG A 68 6.82 2.89 -11.63
CA ARG A 68 6.44 3.41 -12.96
C ARG A 68 4.94 3.37 -13.21
N ALA A 69 4.19 2.62 -12.42
CA ALA A 69 2.74 2.63 -12.48
C ALA A 69 2.24 4.09 -12.39
N PRO A 70 1.19 4.45 -13.14
CA PRO A 70 0.66 5.80 -13.12
C PRO A 70 0.51 6.30 -11.69
N TYR A 71 1.09 7.48 -11.41
CA TYR A 71 1.18 8.06 -10.07
C TYR A 71 -0.19 8.10 -9.37
N ASP A 72 -1.26 8.25 -10.13
CA ASP A 72 -2.64 8.28 -9.64
C ASP A 72 -3.16 6.94 -9.12
N GLN A 73 -2.64 5.79 -9.56
CA GLN A 73 -3.15 4.48 -9.15
C GLN A 73 -2.78 4.15 -7.71
N TRP A 74 -1.49 4.18 -7.37
CA TRP A 74 -1.05 3.88 -6.01
C TRP A 74 -1.40 4.98 -5.02
N GLU A 75 -1.34 6.24 -5.45
CA GLU A 75 -1.64 7.38 -4.58
C GLU A 75 -3.10 7.34 -4.08
N ARG A 76 -4.04 6.89 -4.91
CA ARG A 76 -5.43 6.68 -4.49
C ARG A 76 -5.60 5.54 -3.48
N LEU A 77 -4.64 4.63 -3.41
CA LEU A 77 -4.66 3.46 -2.53
C LEU A 77 -3.73 3.62 -1.31
N ARG A 78 -2.97 4.71 -1.20
CA ARG A 78 -1.87 4.89 -0.23
C ARG A 78 -2.25 4.67 1.25
N HIS A 79 -3.54 4.81 1.60
CA HIS A 79 -4.05 4.57 2.95
C HIS A 79 -4.26 3.10 3.29
N HIS A 80 -4.36 2.23 2.28
CA HIS A 80 -4.60 0.79 2.44
C HIS A 80 -3.48 -0.06 1.83
N VAL A 81 -2.71 0.51 0.90
CA VAL A 81 -1.66 -0.14 0.14
C VAL A 81 -0.34 0.59 0.35
N THR A 82 0.72 -0.16 0.65
CA THR A 82 2.10 0.35 0.69
C THR A 82 2.89 -0.24 -0.47
N VAL A 83 3.53 0.60 -1.27
CA VAL A 83 4.49 0.16 -2.31
C VAL A 83 5.89 0.12 -1.73
N LEU A 84 6.59 -0.99 -1.92
CA LEU A 84 7.95 -1.26 -1.48
C LEU A 84 8.82 -1.44 -2.73
N THR A 85 9.62 -0.43 -3.07
CA THR A 85 10.45 -0.41 -4.29
C THR A 85 11.87 0.08 -3.96
N ALA A 86 12.73 0.18 -4.98
CA ALA A 86 14.05 0.77 -4.83
C ALA A 86 13.93 2.27 -4.50
N GLY A 87 14.72 2.73 -3.53
CA GLY A 87 14.68 4.10 -3.08
C GLY A 87 15.75 4.39 -2.02
N PRO A 88 15.73 5.61 -1.44
CA PRO A 88 16.67 5.98 -0.39
C PRO A 88 16.50 5.14 0.88
N THR A 89 15.29 4.64 1.12
CA THR A 89 14.99 3.68 2.19
C THR A 89 14.91 2.27 1.61
N VAL A 90 15.70 1.34 2.14
CA VAL A 90 15.64 -0.07 1.73
C VAL A 90 14.55 -0.78 2.53
N HIS A 91 13.60 -1.37 1.81
CA HIS A 91 12.55 -2.20 2.39
C HIS A 91 12.89 -3.68 2.24
N TYR A 92 12.68 -4.45 3.31
CA TYR A 92 12.93 -5.88 3.32
C TYR A 92 11.61 -6.65 3.43
N VAL A 93 11.48 -7.74 2.68
CA VAL A 93 10.36 -8.67 2.77
C VAL A 93 10.89 -10.05 3.13
N GLY A 94 10.24 -10.71 4.08
CA GLY A 94 10.47 -12.11 4.37
C GLY A 94 9.84 -12.97 3.28
N VAL A 95 10.65 -13.58 2.43
CA VAL A 95 10.23 -14.46 1.36
C VAL A 95 10.25 -15.91 1.85
N PRO A 96 9.10 -16.60 1.93
CA PRO A 96 9.05 -17.99 2.37
C PRO A 96 9.64 -18.93 1.33
N ALA A 97 10.15 -20.07 1.79
CA ALA A 97 10.51 -21.19 0.94
C ALA A 97 9.32 -21.59 0.05
N GLY A 98 9.59 -22.02 -1.19
CA GLY A 98 8.54 -22.26 -2.19
C GLY A 98 7.50 -23.31 -1.79
N HIS A 99 7.82 -24.21 -0.87
CA HIS A 99 6.93 -25.26 -0.36
C HIS A 99 6.07 -24.83 0.84
N LEU A 100 6.31 -23.66 1.43
CA LEU A 100 5.59 -23.18 2.60
C LEU A 100 4.30 -22.49 2.20
N CYS A 101 3.21 -23.25 2.14
CA CYS A 101 1.87 -22.76 1.83
C CYS A 101 0.93 -22.77 3.06
N ASP A 102 1.35 -23.33 4.18
CA ASP A 102 0.59 -23.52 5.41
C ASP A 102 1.38 -23.11 6.67
N GLY A 103 0.75 -23.24 7.84
CA GLY A 103 1.35 -22.88 9.13
C GLY A 103 1.20 -21.41 9.53
N GLY A 104 1.83 -21.06 10.66
CA GLY A 104 1.92 -19.68 11.15
C GLY A 104 3.14 -18.97 10.60
N GLY A 105 3.04 -17.67 10.28
CA GLY A 105 4.15 -16.91 9.70
C GLY A 105 3.92 -16.49 8.26
N PRO A 106 4.94 -15.88 7.65
CA PRO A 106 4.99 -15.66 6.20
C PRO A 106 4.93 -17.00 5.47
N ARG A 107 3.95 -17.13 4.58
CA ARG A 107 3.73 -18.30 3.73
C ARG A 107 3.17 -17.88 2.39
N TRP A 108 3.31 -18.73 1.39
CA TRP A 108 2.68 -18.52 0.10
C TRP A 108 1.17 -18.79 0.18
N HIS A 109 0.39 -17.85 -0.30
CA HIS A 109 -0.94 -18.09 -0.80
C HIS A 109 -0.82 -18.34 -2.30
N VAL A 110 -1.19 -19.54 -2.72
CA VAL A 110 -1.21 -19.94 -4.14
C VAL A 110 -2.65 -20.30 -4.54
N PRO A 111 -3.11 -19.85 -5.72
CA PRO A 111 -4.43 -20.22 -6.24
C PRO A 111 -4.53 -21.71 -6.60
N ALA A 112 -5.75 -22.24 -6.64
CA ALA A 112 -6.00 -23.67 -6.87
C ALA A 112 -5.49 -24.23 -8.23
N ALA A 113 -5.32 -23.39 -9.26
CA ALA A 113 -4.72 -23.78 -10.54
C ALA A 113 -3.50 -22.89 -10.88
N TRP A 114 -2.66 -22.70 -9.87
CA TRP A 114 -1.45 -21.88 -9.98
C TRP A 114 -0.46 -22.45 -11.00
N SER A 115 0.11 -21.57 -11.82
CA SER A 115 1.01 -21.90 -12.93
C SER A 115 2.50 -21.90 -12.56
N GLY A 116 2.84 -21.65 -11.28
CA GLY A 116 4.23 -21.50 -10.83
C GLY A 116 4.73 -20.05 -10.80
N ALA A 117 3.90 -19.07 -11.17
CA ALA A 117 4.26 -17.66 -11.21
C ALA A 117 4.20 -17.00 -9.80
N TYR A 118 5.35 -16.50 -9.32
CA TYR A 118 5.45 -15.81 -8.03
C TYR A 118 5.39 -14.28 -8.12
N VAL A 119 5.43 -13.74 -9.33
CA VAL A 119 5.43 -12.31 -9.61
C VAL A 119 4.15 -11.94 -10.36
N THR A 120 3.42 -10.95 -9.85
CA THR A 120 2.10 -10.50 -10.31
C THR A 120 2.24 -9.30 -11.24
N GLN A 121 1.40 -9.20 -12.27
CA GLN A 121 1.36 -8.01 -13.12
C GLN A 121 0.90 -6.77 -12.33
N THR A 122 1.75 -5.74 -12.33
CA THR A 122 1.57 -4.52 -11.52
C THR A 122 0.26 -3.80 -11.78
N HIS A 123 -0.10 -3.62 -13.06
CA HIS A 123 -1.30 -2.89 -13.48
C HIS A 123 -2.59 -3.64 -13.11
N LEU A 124 -2.60 -4.97 -13.25
CA LEU A 124 -3.73 -5.79 -12.85
C LEU A 124 -3.88 -5.76 -11.32
N LEU A 125 -2.78 -5.89 -10.60
CA LEU A 125 -2.79 -5.82 -9.15
C LEU A 125 -3.33 -4.47 -8.65
N ALA A 126 -2.92 -3.35 -9.24
CA ALA A 126 -3.41 -2.02 -8.89
C ALA A 126 -4.94 -1.91 -9.08
N ALA A 127 -5.45 -2.38 -10.23
CA ALA A 127 -6.88 -2.36 -10.52
C ALA A 127 -7.70 -3.25 -9.56
N VAL A 128 -7.19 -4.46 -9.27
CA VAL A 128 -7.83 -5.37 -8.33
C VAL A 128 -7.81 -4.81 -6.92
N LEU A 129 -6.69 -4.27 -6.45
CA LEU A 129 -6.59 -3.67 -5.12
C LEU A 129 -7.52 -2.46 -4.99
N GLY A 130 -7.70 -1.66 -6.03
CA GLY A 130 -8.70 -0.58 -6.04
C GLY A 130 -10.12 -1.09 -5.79
N THR A 131 -10.51 -2.17 -6.46
CA THR A 131 -11.82 -2.80 -6.25
C THR A 131 -11.91 -3.45 -4.87
N ALA A 132 -10.85 -4.11 -4.42
CA ALA A 132 -10.78 -4.77 -3.12
C ALA A 132 -10.90 -3.77 -1.96
N VAL A 133 -10.26 -2.59 -2.06
CA VAL A 133 -10.38 -1.50 -1.08
C VAL A 133 -11.83 -1.02 -0.99
N VAL A 134 -12.50 -0.80 -2.12
CA VAL A 134 -13.92 -0.39 -2.13
C VAL A 134 -14.81 -1.46 -1.49
N ARG A 135 -14.56 -2.74 -1.76
CA ARG A 135 -15.32 -3.85 -1.14
C ARG A 135 -15.04 -3.97 0.36
N ALA A 136 -13.80 -3.75 0.78
CA ALA A 136 -13.41 -3.87 2.17
C ALA A 136 -13.88 -2.70 3.03
N HIS A 137 -13.80 -1.47 2.51
CA HIS A 137 -13.92 -0.22 3.28
C HIS A 137 -14.99 0.74 2.76
N GLY A 138 -15.72 0.34 1.70
CA GLY A 138 -16.70 1.19 1.00
C GLY A 138 -16.03 2.18 0.04
N PRO A 139 -16.83 2.98 -0.71
CA PRO A 139 -16.30 3.99 -1.63
C PRO A 139 -15.37 5.01 -0.95
N ALA A 140 -15.61 5.30 0.34
CA ALA A 140 -14.80 6.18 1.16
C ALA A 140 -13.39 5.62 1.45
N GLY A 141 -13.13 4.32 1.23
CA GLY A 141 -11.78 3.75 1.36
C GLY A 141 -10.79 4.28 0.33
N LEU A 142 -11.27 4.84 -0.79
CA LEU A 142 -10.43 5.53 -1.78
C LEU A 142 -10.29 7.03 -1.53
N ALA A 143 -11.01 7.55 -0.53
CA ALA A 143 -10.95 8.96 -0.20
C ALA A 143 -9.67 9.26 0.59
N PRO A 144 -9.03 10.43 0.36
CA PRO A 144 -7.93 10.85 1.20
C PRO A 144 -8.38 10.95 2.66
N GLN A 145 -7.55 10.53 3.60
CA GLN A 145 -7.84 10.62 5.03
C GLN A 145 -7.18 11.86 5.62
N CYS A 146 -7.92 12.59 6.46
CA CYS A 146 -7.39 13.74 7.18
C CYS A 146 -6.27 13.29 8.12
N ALA A 147 -5.09 13.88 7.99
CA ALA A 147 -3.93 13.53 8.82
C ALA A 147 -4.15 13.80 10.32
N VAL A 148 -5.10 14.66 10.68
CA VAL A 148 -5.41 15.04 12.07
C VAL A 148 -6.43 14.10 12.71
N CYS A 149 -7.58 13.89 12.06
CA CYS A 149 -8.69 13.16 12.66
C CYS A 149 -8.90 11.74 12.09
N GLY A 150 -8.16 11.36 11.04
CA GLY A 150 -8.23 10.05 10.38
C GLY A 150 -9.51 9.81 9.56
N ARG A 151 -10.43 10.78 9.47
CA ARG A 151 -11.68 10.62 8.72
C ARG A 151 -11.45 10.89 7.23
N ALA A 152 -12.23 10.20 6.40
CA ALA A 152 -12.28 10.44 4.96
C ALA A 152 -12.62 11.91 4.65
N MET A 153 -11.98 12.43 3.60
CA MET A 153 -12.18 13.77 3.06
C MET A 153 -12.73 13.67 1.66
N ASP A 154 -13.65 14.56 1.31
CA ASP A 154 -13.89 14.83 -0.10
C ASP A 154 -12.64 15.50 -0.70
N ARG A 155 -12.21 15.01 -1.87
CA ARG A 155 -11.01 15.51 -2.54
C ARG A 155 -11.16 16.98 -2.94
N ALA A 156 -12.39 17.43 -3.22
CA ALA A 156 -12.65 18.84 -3.53
C ALA A 156 -12.54 19.76 -2.30
N SER A 157 -12.57 19.19 -1.09
CA SER A 157 -12.58 19.92 0.17
C SER A 157 -11.30 19.74 0.99
N LEU A 158 -10.29 19.03 0.48
CA LEU A 158 -9.03 18.85 1.21
C LEU A 158 -8.20 20.14 1.18
N VAL A 159 -7.51 20.41 2.29
CA VAL A 159 -6.54 21.51 2.37
C VAL A 159 -5.19 20.92 2.73
N THR A 160 -4.17 21.30 1.96
CA THR A 160 -2.78 20.97 2.27
C THR A 160 -2.20 22.08 3.14
N THR A 161 -1.79 21.74 4.36
CA THR A 161 -1.13 22.65 5.30
C THR A 161 0.29 22.18 5.59
N VAL A 162 1.20 23.10 5.91
CA VAL A 162 2.51 22.73 6.45
C VAL A 162 2.41 22.81 7.97
N GLY A 163 2.55 21.67 8.65
CA GLY A 163 2.33 21.58 10.09
C GLY A 163 3.01 20.39 10.74
N ARG A 164 2.75 20.19 12.03
CA ARG A 164 3.25 19.05 12.81
C ARG A 164 2.06 18.36 13.49
N LEU A 165 2.04 17.03 13.47
CA LEU A 165 1.00 16.26 14.18
C LEU A 165 1.31 16.17 15.67
N ARG A 166 2.60 16.11 16.02
CA ARG A 166 3.11 16.18 17.39
C ARG A 166 4.18 17.27 17.50
N ARG A 167 4.42 17.76 18.71
CA ARG A 167 5.37 18.85 18.98
C ARG A 167 6.78 18.56 18.44
N ASP A 168 7.21 17.31 18.55
CA ASP A 168 8.57 16.88 18.18
C ASP A 168 8.66 16.36 16.73
N ASP A 169 7.54 16.27 16.00
CA ASP A 169 7.56 15.84 14.60
C ASP A 169 8.19 16.91 13.71
N PRO A 170 8.88 16.54 12.62
CA PRO A 170 9.31 17.49 11.61
C PRO A 170 8.09 18.18 10.96
N LEU A 171 8.30 19.39 10.42
CA LEU A 171 7.30 20.03 9.57
C LEU A 171 7.09 19.17 8.32
N GLN A 172 5.83 18.91 7.99
CA GLN A 172 5.45 18.12 6.84
C GLN A 172 4.17 18.67 6.22
N HIS A 173 3.96 18.35 4.94
CA HIS A 173 2.69 18.62 4.28
C HIS A 173 1.63 17.66 4.81
N LEU A 174 0.56 18.22 5.37
CA LEU A 174 -0.57 17.52 5.94
C LEU A 174 -1.81 17.82 5.11
N GLU A 175 -2.43 16.79 4.56
CA GLU A 175 -3.77 16.89 3.99
C GLU A 175 -4.80 16.79 5.12
N THR A 176 -5.64 17.82 5.26
CA THR A 176 -6.58 17.94 6.39
C THR A 176 -7.92 18.49 5.92
N HIS A 177 -8.98 18.25 6.72
CA HIS A 177 -10.21 19.03 6.58
C HIS A 177 -9.91 20.50 6.86
N PRO A 178 -10.61 21.46 6.24
CA PRO A 178 -10.47 22.88 6.54
C PRO A 178 -10.63 23.16 8.05
N THR A 179 -11.57 22.48 8.69
CA THR A 179 -11.82 22.61 10.14
C THR A 179 -10.73 21.98 11.01
N CYS A 180 -9.98 21.01 10.50
CA CYS A 180 -8.87 20.38 11.21
C CYS A 180 -7.54 21.12 11.01
N ALA A 181 -7.39 21.90 9.94
CA ALA A 181 -6.19 22.67 9.64
C ALA A 181 -5.75 23.55 10.82
N HIS A 182 -6.69 24.20 11.51
CA HIS A 182 -6.40 25.08 12.66
C HIS A 182 -5.68 24.37 13.82
N ALA A 183 -5.85 23.05 13.97
CA ALA A 183 -5.23 22.27 15.05
C ALA A 183 -3.74 22.00 14.82
N VAL A 184 -3.27 22.12 13.57
CA VAL A 184 -1.86 21.83 13.18
C VAL A 184 -1.08 23.07 12.76
N LEU A 185 -1.77 24.18 12.53
CA LEU A 185 -1.15 25.48 12.25
C LEU A 185 -0.57 26.06 13.54
N GLY A 186 0.69 26.49 13.48
CA GLY A 186 1.29 27.33 14.53
C GLY A 186 0.62 28.72 14.59
N PRO A 187 0.99 29.57 15.57
CA PRO A 187 0.36 30.88 15.78
C PRO A 187 0.37 31.79 14.55
N GLU A 188 1.40 31.68 13.70
CA GLU A 188 1.54 32.43 12.45
C GLU A 188 0.61 31.90 11.36
N GLY A 189 0.54 30.57 11.19
CA GLY A 189 -0.39 29.94 10.24
C GLY A 189 -1.86 30.14 10.62
N GLN A 190 -2.17 30.28 11.91
CA GLN A 190 -3.52 30.63 12.38
C GLN A 190 -3.93 32.07 12.00
N ARG A 191 -2.98 33.02 11.96
CA ARG A 191 -3.23 34.41 11.53
C ARG A 191 -3.47 34.50 10.03
N GLU A 192 -2.64 33.84 9.23
CA GLU A 192 -2.78 33.79 7.78
C GLU A 192 -4.09 33.10 7.35
N ALA A 193 -4.47 32.01 8.04
CA ALA A 193 -5.74 31.34 7.81
C ALA A 193 -6.96 32.21 8.17
N ALA A 194 -6.86 33.04 9.23
CA ALA A 194 -7.92 33.97 9.62
C ALA A 194 -8.10 35.11 8.60
N GLU A 195 -7.01 35.64 8.05
CA GLU A 195 -7.04 36.67 7.00
C GLU A 195 -7.66 36.17 5.69
N VAL A 196 -7.39 34.91 5.32
CA VAL A 196 -7.98 34.28 4.12
C VAL A 196 -9.45 33.88 4.34
N ALA A 197 -9.85 33.54 5.58
CA ALA A 197 -11.21 33.11 5.91
C ALA A 197 -12.19 34.28 6.15
N GLY A 198 -11.72 35.53 6.20
CA GLY A 198 -12.59 36.71 6.31
C GLY A 198 -13.37 36.79 7.63
N TRP A 199 -12.66 36.73 8.76
CA TRP A 199 -13.17 37.13 10.08
C TRP A 199 -12.49 38.42 10.55
#